data_AF-L9ZA45-F1
#
_entry.id   AF-L9ZA45-F1
#
_cell.length_a   1.000
_cell.length_b   1.000
_cell.length_c   1.000
_cell.angle_alpha   90.00
_cell.angle_beta   90.00
_cell.angle_gamma   90.00
#
_symmetry.space_group_name_H-M   'P 1'
#
loop_
_entity.id
_entity.type
_entity.pdbx_description
1 polymer ?
#
loop_
_entity_poly.entity_id
_entity_poly.type
_entity_poly.pdbx_seq_one_letter_code
_entity_poly.pdbx_strand_id
1 'polypeptide(L)' 'MECAESDCERPAAVELHVPWDENRLVCAPHARVLGRRDGIVADPLPDRSGDLLE' A
#
# COMPACT_ATOMS: atom_id res chain seq x y z
N MET A 1 3.76 -10.10 -4.40
CA MET A 1 2.78 -10.15 -3.31
C MET A 1 1.52 -9.42 -3.76
N GLU A 2 0.36 -9.91 -3.39
CA GLU A 2 -0.94 -9.31 -3.73
C GLU A 2 -1.35 -8.28 -2.67
N CYS A 3 -2.32 -7.43 -3.02
CA CYS A 3 -2.88 -6.45 -2.11
C CYS A 3 -3.61 -7.14 -0.96
N ALA A 4 -3.39 -6.68 0.28
CA ALA A 4 -4.03 -7.23 1.47
C ALA A 4 -5.53 -6.91 1.57
N GLU A 5 -6.02 -5.91 0.83
CA GLU A 5 -7.43 -5.56 0.79
C GLU A 5 -8.25 -6.67 0.13
N SER A 6 -9.42 -6.96 0.71
CA SER A 6 -10.35 -7.97 0.20
C SER A 6 -10.80 -7.62 -1.23
N ASP A 7 -10.98 -8.66 -2.05
CA ASP A 7 -11.43 -8.51 -3.44
C ASP A 7 -10.44 -7.73 -4.33
N CYS A 8 -9.13 -7.77 -4.00
CA CYS A 8 -8.11 -7.07 -4.77
C CYS A 8 -6.92 -7.97 -5.13
N GLU A 9 -6.87 -8.39 -6.40
CA GLU A 9 -5.79 -9.23 -6.94
C GLU A 9 -4.61 -8.41 -7.51
N ARG A 10 -4.60 -7.09 -7.28
CA ARG A 10 -3.53 -6.21 -7.79
C ARG A 10 -2.23 -6.47 -7.03
N PRO A 11 -1.07 -6.31 -7.67
CA PRO A 11 0.19 -6.39 -6.97
C PRO A 11 0.29 -5.31 -5.88
N ALA A 12 0.77 -5.69 -4.70
CA ALA A 12 1.16 -4.74 -3.67
C ALA A 12 2.36 -3.91 -4.16
N ALA A 13 2.34 -2.62 -3.85
CA ALA A 13 3.37 -1.66 -4.23
C ALA A 13 3.83 -0.78 -3.06
N VAL A 14 3.13 -0.84 -1.92
CA VAL A 14 3.31 0.07 -0.79
C VAL A 14 3.04 -0.70 0.50
N GLU A 15 3.85 -0.45 1.52
CA GLU A 15 3.60 -0.84 2.90
C GLU A 15 2.92 0.31 3.64
N LEU A 16 1.81 0.02 4.31
CA LEU A 16 1.12 0.94 5.20
C LEU A 16 1.58 0.71 6.63
N HIS A 17 2.11 1.76 7.26
CA HIS A 17 2.49 1.73 8.67
C HIS A 17 1.30 2.10 9.54
N VAL A 18 0.51 1.09 9.89
CA VAL A 18 -0.71 1.27 10.68
C VAL A 18 -0.34 1.42 12.17
N PRO A 19 -0.69 2.52 12.85
CA PRO A 19 -0.26 2.73 14.24
C PRO A 19 -0.97 1.85 15.28
N TRP A 20 -2.11 1.24 14.92
CA TRP A 20 -3.02 0.53 15.83
C TRP A 20 -3.29 -0.92 15.40
N ASP A 21 -2.58 -1.40 14.39
CA ASP A 21 -2.73 -2.75 13.81
C ASP A 21 -1.39 -3.15 13.18
N GLU A 22 -1.31 -4.35 12.60
CA GLU A 22 -0.17 -4.80 11.83
C GLU A 22 -0.02 -3.99 10.53
N ASN A 23 1.24 -3.83 10.07
CA ASN A 23 1.52 -3.21 8.78
C ASN A 23 0.85 -4.01 7.66
N ARG A 24 0.37 -3.29 6.64
CA ARG A 24 -0.37 -3.91 5.53
C ARG A 24 0.26 -3.59 4.19
N LEU A 25 0.39 -4.61 3.34
CA LEU A 25 0.94 -4.48 2.00
C LEU A 25 -0.21 -4.32 1.01
N VAL A 26 -0.30 -3.16 0.37
CA VAL A 26 -1.45 -2.81 -0.49
C VAL A 26 -0.99 -2.32 -1.86
N CYS A 27 -1.89 -2.31 -2.82
CA CYS A 27 -1.65 -1.70 -4.12
C CYS A 27 -1.69 -0.16 -4.03
N ALA A 28 -1.06 0.54 -4.98
CA ALA A 28 -1.01 2.01 -5.00
C ALA A 28 -2.40 2.69 -4.91
N PRO A 29 -3.46 2.21 -5.58
CA PRO A 29 -4.81 2.76 -5.42
C PRO A 29 -5.34 2.69 -3.98
N HIS A 30 -5.19 1.55 -3.30
CA HIS A 30 -5.66 1.39 -1.93
C HIS A 30 -4.83 2.21 -0.95
N ALA A 31 -3.51 2.26 -1.10
CA ALA A 31 -2.67 3.14 -0.28
C ALA A 31 -3.10 4.60 -0.36
N ARG A 32 -3.43 5.10 -1.57
CA ARG A 32 -3.90 6.48 -1.75
C ARG A 32 -5.18 6.76 -0.96
N VAL A 33 -6.13 5.83 -0.94
CA VAL A 33 -7.40 6.00 -0.24
C VAL A 33 -7.20 5.87 1.27
N LEU A 34 -6.55 4.80 1.71
CA LEU A 34 -6.33 4.50 3.12
C LEU A 34 -5.45 5.56 3.80
N GLY A 35 -4.34 5.96 3.18
CA GLY A 35 -3.47 7.00 3.72
C GLY A 35 -4.17 8.35 3.89
N ARG A 36 -5.12 8.68 3.01
CA ARG A 36 -5.91 9.92 3.12
C ARG A 36 -7.04 9.81 4.15
N ARG A 37 -7.74 8.68 4.16
CA ARG A 37 -8.91 8.47 5.03
C ARG A 37 -8.48 8.34 6.49
N ASP A 38 -7.43 7.58 6.73
CA ASP A 38 -7.03 7.14 8.07
C ASP A 38 -5.74 7.83 8.54
N GLY A 39 -5.12 8.67 7.71
CA GLY A 39 -3.90 9.40 8.08
C GLY A 39 -2.66 8.51 8.20
N ILE A 40 -2.64 7.38 7.48
CA ILE A 40 -1.59 6.36 7.54
C ILE A 40 -0.45 6.71 6.57
N VAL A 41 0.80 6.57 7.02
CA VAL A 41 1.98 6.73 6.18
C VAL A 41 2.13 5.51 5.25
N ALA A 42 2.29 5.78 3.96
CA ALA A 42 2.53 4.78 2.94
C ALA A 42 3.99 4.86 2.46
N ASP A 43 4.74 3.78 2.61
CA ASP A 43 6.13 3.66 2.16
C ASP A 43 6.20 2.75 0.92
N PRO A 44 6.69 3.24 -0.24
CA PRO A 44 6.75 2.41 -1.44
C PRO A 44 7.71 1.23 -1.28
N LEU A 45 7.30 0.06 -1.79
CA LEU A 45 8.13 -1.13 -1.77
C LEU A 45 9.32 -0.95 -2.73
N PRO A 46 10.56 -1.26 -2.29
CA PRO A 46 11.77 -0.97 -3.05
C PRO A 46 11.83 -1.69 -4.41
N ASP A 47 11.26 -2.89 -4.52
CA ASP A 47 11.21 -3.66 -5.77
C ASP A 47 10.12 -3.19 -6.76
N ARG A 48 9.20 -2.32 -6.34
CA ARG A 48 8.03 -1.88 -7.13
C ARG A 48 7.93 -0.36 -7.30
N SER A 49 8.79 0.39 -6.61
CA SER A 49 8.90 1.83 -6.74
C SER A 49 9.50 2.27 -8.08
N GLY A 50 10.23 1.39 -8.78
CA GLY A 50 10.79 1.66 -10.10
C GLY A 50 9.74 1.97 -11.17
N ASP A 51 8.63 1.25 -11.20
CA ASP A 51 7.54 1.43 -12.17
C ASP A 51 6.65 2.67 -11.91
N LEU A 52 6.79 3.35 -10.77
CA LEU A 52 5.95 4.49 -10.37
C LEU A 52 6.58 5.86 -10.63
N LEU A 53 7.86 5.90 -11.03
CA LEU A 53 8.64 7.12 -11.26
C LEU A 53 8.98 7.35 -12.75
N GLU A 54 8.46 6.51 -13.65
CA GLU A 54 8.63 6.65 -15.11
C GLU A 54 7.38 7.23 -15.80
#